data_AF-A0A945ML85-F1
#
_entry.id   AF-A0A945ML85-F1
#
_cell.length_a   1.000
_cell.length_b   1.000
_cell.length_c   1.000
_cell.angle_alpha   90.00
_cell.angle_beta   90.00
_cell.angle_gamma   90.00
#
_symmetry.space_group_name_H-M   'P 1'
#
loop_
_entity.id
_entity.type
_entity.pdbx_description
1 polymer ?
#
loop_
_entity_poly.entity_id
_entity_poly.type
_entity_poly.pdbx_seq_one_letter_code
_entity_poly.pdbx_strand_id
1 'polypeptide(L)'
;MKNLLLLFAAITIALLMAEGVARLVLTVPPRLVSVDTNTGETLVKIAPDNLTIFTPAGTRLRANMRVKILNERLTKRDIDIETNSLGYRNRELQEKTLTRVLFLGDSITFEDYAQEAETWVRQVETRSWGTPLPLETINASKGGISMSDELAILEETGLSTQPDIVVLAFYLNDLRESYGFQVGRLPGWLDRSYLAWLLSKSFNIFSVEMDIRRFRDGEMQAFADEIAQRVQPREGNPLQDRSAFYHEVLEQLHDWGGSFSDQHWDYMAPLFHRFRDLAEQHDFQPLILIFPVDLQIYAEFTEDYPQRKVAAIARSLDIPVLDLLSILRKIEQPQRLLHDHCHYTTLGDDVLSQEILAFIQDNSVIRRDEEVPPHLKLPTGQDEPFDHFIQH
;
A
#
# COMPACT_ATOMS: atom_id res chain seq x y z
N MET A 1 25.59 -17.86 48.49
CA MET A 1 24.12 -17.68 48.37
C MET A 1 23.69 -16.22 48.27
N LYS A 2 24.01 -15.33 49.23
CA LYS A 2 23.59 -13.90 49.16
C LYS A 2 24.02 -13.17 47.87
N ASN A 3 25.26 -13.34 47.43
CA ASN A 3 25.76 -12.70 46.20
C ASN A 3 25.08 -13.24 44.92
N LEU A 4 24.72 -14.53 44.91
CA LEU A 4 24.01 -15.14 43.78
C LEU A 4 22.58 -14.61 43.69
N LEU A 5 21.93 -14.40 44.84
CA LEU A 5 20.58 -13.85 44.94
C LEU A 5 20.55 -12.37 44.52
N LEU A 6 21.56 -11.59 44.91
CA LEU A 6 21.73 -10.20 44.45
C LEU A 6 21.98 -10.12 42.94
N LEU A 7 22.82 -11.00 42.39
CA LEU A 7 23.08 -11.05 40.95
C LEU A 7 21.79 -11.40 40.18
N PHE A 8 21.05 -12.40 40.63
CA PHE A 8 19.78 -12.77 40.02
C PHE A 8 18.78 -11.60 40.05
N ALA A 9 18.61 -10.96 41.21
CA ALA A 9 17.73 -9.80 41.34
C ALA A 9 18.15 -8.63 40.42
N ALA A 10 19.45 -8.34 40.32
CA ALA A 10 19.96 -7.30 39.44
C ALA A 10 19.70 -7.60 37.96
N ILE A 11 19.90 -8.86 37.52
CA ILE A 11 19.60 -9.30 36.15
C ILE A 11 18.10 -9.18 35.88
N THR A 12 17.25 -9.65 36.80
CA THR A 12 15.80 -9.54 36.63
C THR A 12 15.35 -8.08 36.51
N ILE A 13 15.87 -7.19 37.37
CA ILE A 13 15.55 -5.75 37.29
C ILE A 13 16.03 -5.16 35.97
N ALA A 14 17.24 -5.49 35.51
CA ALA A 14 17.77 -5.03 34.24
C ALA A 14 16.92 -5.48 33.04
N LEU A 15 16.49 -6.75 33.02
CA LEU A 15 15.62 -7.29 31.98
C LEU A 15 14.23 -6.62 31.98
N LEU A 16 13.65 -6.39 33.17
CA LEU A 16 12.37 -5.68 33.30
C LEU A 16 12.47 -4.22 32.83
N MET A 17 13.56 -3.53 33.16
CA MET A 17 13.81 -2.17 32.67
C MET A 17 14.00 -2.16 31.14
N ALA A 18 14.77 -3.10 30.60
CA ALA A 18 14.98 -3.20 29.15
C ALA A 18 13.68 -3.51 28.40
N GLU A 19 12.85 -4.42 28.92
CA GLU A 19 11.51 -4.69 28.40
C GLU A 19 10.61 -3.44 28.49
N GLY A 20 10.66 -2.70 29.61
CA GLY A 20 9.92 -1.45 29.79
C GLY A 20 10.33 -0.37 28.78
N VAL A 21 11.63 -0.20 28.57
CA VAL A 21 12.16 0.71 27.53
C VAL A 21 11.73 0.24 26.15
N ALA A 22 11.85 -1.06 25.85
CA ALA A 22 11.43 -1.61 24.57
C ALA A 22 9.94 -1.34 24.31
N ARG A 23 9.06 -1.48 25.30
CA ARG A 23 7.63 -1.14 25.20
C ARG A 23 7.32 0.34 25.06
N LEU A 24 8.20 1.21 25.56
CA LEU A 24 8.04 2.66 25.41
C LEU A 24 8.49 3.13 24.02
N VAL A 25 9.50 2.47 23.46
CA VAL A 25 10.06 2.79 22.15
C VAL A 25 9.27 2.13 21.03
N LEU A 26 8.82 0.90 21.23
CA LEU A 26 8.13 0.08 20.24
C LEU A 26 6.64 0.00 20.60
N THR A 27 5.78 0.35 19.65
CA THR A 27 4.33 0.31 19.83
C THR A 27 3.73 -1.09 19.64
N VAL A 28 4.41 -1.94 18.87
CA VAL A 28 4.08 -3.35 18.59
C VAL A 28 5.39 -4.14 18.60
N PRO A 29 5.46 -5.35 19.18
CA PRO A 29 6.71 -6.11 19.12
C PRO A 29 7.02 -6.41 17.65
N PRO A 30 8.26 -6.18 17.18
CA PRO A 30 8.62 -6.45 15.80
C PRO A 30 8.47 -7.94 15.56
N ARG A 31 7.42 -8.34 14.83
CA ARG A 31 7.19 -9.72 14.46
C ARG A 31 7.94 -9.99 13.17
N LEU A 32 8.59 -11.15 13.09
CA LEU A 32 9.08 -11.65 11.81
C LEU A 32 7.87 -11.92 10.92
N VAL A 33 7.85 -11.26 9.76
CA VAL A 33 6.87 -11.49 8.72
C VAL A 33 7.60 -12.14 7.57
N SER A 34 7.06 -13.25 7.09
CA SER A 34 7.43 -13.77 5.78
C SER A 34 6.17 -14.00 4.98
N VAL A 35 6.29 -13.80 3.67
CA VAL A 35 5.31 -14.33 2.74
C VAL A 35 5.85 -15.63 2.19
N ASP A 36 5.05 -16.68 2.19
CA ASP A 36 5.45 -17.95 1.57
C ASP A 36 5.41 -17.85 0.05
N THR A 37 6.50 -17.37 -0.52
CA THR A 37 6.69 -17.22 -1.97
C THR A 37 7.08 -18.53 -2.65
N ASN A 38 7.05 -19.69 -1.98
CA ASN A 38 7.45 -20.95 -2.61
C ASN A 38 6.51 -21.33 -3.76
N THR A 39 6.93 -20.99 -4.98
CA THR A 39 6.25 -21.30 -6.23
C THR A 39 6.54 -22.72 -6.70
N GLY A 40 6.36 -23.74 -5.84
CA GLY A 40 6.46 -25.13 -6.30
C GLY A 40 5.59 -25.32 -7.54
N GLU A 41 6.15 -25.90 -8.61
CA GLU A 41 5.54 -26.01 -9.97
C GLU A 41 4.13 -26.64 -9.99
N THR A 42 3.68 -27.20 -8.87
CA THR A 42 2.49 -28.05 -8.75
C THR A 42 1.22 -27.31 -8.29
N LEU A 43 1.26 -26.01 -7.93
CA LEU A 43 0.12 -25.31 -7.30
C LEU A 43 -0.41 -24.07 -8.04
N VAL A 44 -0.06 -23.87 -9.31
CA VAL A 44 -0.61 -22.75 -10.10
C VAL A 44 -1.94 -23.14 -10.74
N LYS A 45 -3.05 -22.59 -10.24
CA LYS A 45 -4.38 -22.75 -10.86
C LYS A 45 -4.76 -21.48 -11.63
N ILE A 46 -5.25 -21.63 -12.85
CA ILE A 46 -5.79 -20.52 -13.66
C ILE A 46 -7.27 -20.30 -13.26
N ALA A 47 -7.64 -19.05 -13.01
CA ALA A 47 -9.01 -18.67 -12.72
C ALA A 47 -9.89 -18.65 -13.99
N PRO A 48 -11.23 -18.72 -13.86
CA PRO A 48 -12.13 -18.69 -15.01
C PRO A 48 -12.08 -17.40 -15.85
N ASP A 49 -11.63 -16.30 -15.26
CA ASP A 49 -11.41 -15.02 -15.96
C ASP A 49 -10.24 -15.06 -16.97
N ASN A 50 -9.46 -16.15 -16.95
CA ASN A 50 -8.26 -16.37 -17.77
C ASN A 50 -7.15 -15.31 -17.55
N LEU A 51 -7.30 -14.41 -16.59
CA LEU A 51 -6.38 -13.33 -16.25
C LEU A 51 -5.69 -13.59 -14.90
N THR A 52 -6.36 -14.25 -13.96
CA THR A 52 -5.85 -14.50 -12.62
C THR A 52 -5.23 -15.90 -12.50
N ILE A 53 -4.13 -15.99 -11.76
CA ILE A 53 -3.58 -17.26 -11.25
C ILE A 53 -3.55 -17.25 -9.73
N PHE A 54 -3.71 -18.45 -9.15
CA PHE A 54 -3.54 -18.70 -7.73
C PHE A 54 -2.14 -19.26 -7.48
N THR A 55 -1.41 -18.66 -6.55
CA THR A 55 -0.13 -19.13 -6.01
C THR A 55 -0.27 -19.39 -4.51
N PRO A 56 0.66 -20.11 -3.86
CA PRO A 56 0.65 -20.25 -2.40
C PRO A 56 0.66 -18.91 -1.65
N ALA A 57 1.29 -17.91 -2.25
CA ALA A 57 1.42 -16.54 -1.74
C ALA A 57 0.24 -15.62 -2.09
N GLY A 58 -0.87 -16.15 -2.61
CA GLY A 58 -2.05 -15.38 -3.00
C GLY A 58 -2.32 -15.35 -4.49
N THR A 59 -3.04 -14.34 -4.97
CA THR A 59 -3.41 -14.25 -6.40
C THR A 59 -2.47 -13.33 -7.16
N ARG A 60 -2.18 -13.67 -8.42
CA ARG A 60 -1.40 -12.84 -9.36
C ARG A 60 -2.15 -12.68 -10.67
N LEU A 61 -1.79 -11.63 -11.40
CA LEU A 61 -2.13 -11.52 -12.82
C LEU A 61 -1.20 -12.45 -13.62
N ARG A 62 -1.75 -13.05 -14.66
CA ARG A 62 -0.97 -13.88 -15.58
C ARG A 62 -0.10 -13.01 -16.48
N ALA A 63 1.12 -13.47 -16.74
CA ALA A 63 2.03 -12.84 -17.70
C ALA A 63 1.55 -12.98 -19.15
N ASN A 64 1.89 -12.00 -19.98
CA ASN A 64 1.65 -11.98 -21.43
C ASN A 64 0.19 -12.21 -21.83
N MET A 65 -0.75 -11.67 -21.05
CA MET A 65 -2.17 -11.76 -21.34
C MET A 65 -2.66 -10.53 -22.06
N ARG A 66 -3.60 -10.74 -22.97
CA ARG A 66 -4.47 -9.70 -23.51
C ARG A 66 -5.91 -10.17 -23.32
N VAL A 67 -6.66 -9.48 -22.48
CA VAL A 67 -8.06 -9.76 -22.22
C VAL A 67 -8.88 -8.50 -22.42
N LYS A 68 -10.15 -8.68 -22.79
CA LYS A 68 -11.10 -7.58 -22.95
C LYS A 68 -12.24 -7.78 -21.97
N ILE A 69 -12.43 -6.83 -21.07
CA ILE A 69 -13.59 -6.77 -20.17
C ILE A 69 -14.69 -6.06 -20.95
N LEU A 70 -15.77 -6.79 -21.25
CA LEU A 70 -16.89 -6.25 -22.01
C LEU A 70 -17.90 -5.59 -21.07
N ASN A 71 -18.38 -4.40 -21.45
CA ASN A 71 -19.40 -3.66 -20.70
C ASN A 71 -19.07 -3.58 -19.20
N GLU A 72 -17.91 -3.02 -18.90
CA GLU A 72 -17.38 -2.92 -17.54
C GLU A 72 -18.41 -2.28 -16.59
N ARG A 73 -18.48 -2.79 -15.36
CA ARG A 73 -19.54 -2.50 -14.40
C ARG A 73 -19.72 -1.01 -14.13
N LEU A 74 -18.65 -0.25 -13.94
CA LEU A 74 -18.65 1.15 -13.53
C LEU A 74 -18.87 2.10 -14.70
N THR A 75 -18.17 1.86 -15.80
CA THR A 75 -18.09 2.79 -16.93
C THR A 75 -18.95 2.39 -18.12
N LYS A 76 -19.41 1.14 -18.17
CA LYS A 76 -20.13 0.54 -19.32
C LYS A 76 -19.31 0.50 -20.61
N ARG A 77 -17.99 0.70 -20.51
CA ARG A 77 -17.05 0.66 -21.63
C ARG A 77 -16.48 -0.75 -21.77
N ASP A 78 -16.03 -1.07 -22.97
CA ASP A 78 -15.14 -2.21 -23.16
C ASP A 78 -13.72 -1.76 -22.78
N ILE A 79 -13.08 -2.51 -21.87
CA ILE A 79 -11.74 -2.21 -21.35
C ILE A 79 -10.76 -3.28 -21.82
N ASP A 80 -9.65 -2.85 -22.40
CA ASP A 80 -8.56 -3.73 -22.78
C ASP A 80 -7.53 -3.79 -21.64
N ILE A 81 -7.22 -5.01 -21.20
CA ILE A 81 -6.20 -5.28 -20.20
C ILE A 81 -5.09 -6.07 -20.86
N GLU A 82 -3.89 -5.52 -20.81
CA GLU A 82 -2.67 -6.17 -21.27
C GLU A 82 -1.70 -6.30 -20.09
N THR A 83 -1.04 -7.45 -19.99
CA THR A 83 0.00 -7.69 -18.99
C THR A 83 1.33 -8.04 -19.64
N ASN A 84 2.42 -7.55 -19.06
CA ASN A 84 3.78 -7.83 -19.55
C ASN A 84 4.29 -9.21 -19.11
N SER A 85 5.57 -9.50 -19.39
CA SER A 85 6.24 -10.76 -19.05
C SER A 85 6.27 -11.07 -17.55
N LEU A 86 6.10 -10.07 -16.69
CA LEU A 86 6.03 -10.20 -15.22
C LEU A 86 4.59 -10.30 -14.70
N GLY A 87 3.58 -10.17 -15.57
CA GLY A 87 2.17 -10.15 -15.17
C GLY A 87 1.66 -8.77 -14.76
N TYR A 88 2.44 -7.71 -14.89
CA TYR A 88 2.00 -6.35 -14.53
C TYR A 88 1.18 -5.73 -15.63
N ARG A 89 0.20 -4.90 -15.24
CA ARG A 89 -0.59 -4.09 -16.18
C ARG A 89 0.25 -2.91 -16.67
N ASN A 90 1.21 -3.23 -17.51
CA ASN A 90 2.22 -2.30 -17.94
C ASN A 90 2.77 -2.75 -19.30
N ARG A 91 3.39 -1.82 -20.04
CA ARG A 91 4.27 -2.19 -21.15
C ARG A 91 5.42 -3.10 -20.70
N GLU A 92 5.99 -3.83 -21.65
CA GLU A 92 7.20 -4.60 -21.42
C GLU A 92 8.35 -3.69 -20.98
N LEU A 93 8.98 -4.04 -19.86
CA LEU A 93 10.02 -3.22 -19.27
C LEU A 93 11.28 -3.29 -20.13
N GLN A 94 11.88 -2.14 -20.36
CA GLN A 94 13.15 -2.04 -21.07
C GLN A 94 14.29 -1.91 -20.07
N GLU A 95 15.52 -1.83 -20.60
CA GLU A 95 16.68 -1.43 -19.81
C GLU A 95 16.38 -0.12 -19.07
N LYS A 96 16.70 -0.10 -17.77
CA LYS A 96 16.38 1.02 -16.90
C LYS A 96 17.23 2.23 -17.29
N THR A 97 16.57 3.27 -17.80
CA THR A 97 17.20 4.54 -18.20
C THR A 97 16.65 5.75 -17.44
N LEU A 98 15.55 5.56 -16.70
CA LEU A 98 14.86 6.58 -15.92
C LEU A 98 14.71 6.10 -14.47
N THR A 99 14.35 7.03 -13.59
CA THR A 99 13.90 6.70 -12.23
C THR A 99 12.65 5.83 -12.33
N ARG A 100 12.71 4.62 -11.78
CA ARG A 100 11.65 3.62 -11.87
C ARG A 100 10.82 3.62 -10.59
N VAL A 101 9.53 3.92 -10.74
CA VAL A 101 8.56 3.96 -9.64
C VAL A 101 7.61 2.78 -9.79
N LEU A 102 7.67 1.86 -8.84
CA LEU A 102 6.78 0.70 -8.79
C LEU A 102 5.62 0.98 -7.84
N PHE A 103 4.40 0.85 -8.36
CA PHE A 103 3.17 0.99 -7.59
C PHE A 103 2.62 -0.39 -7.23
N LEU A 104 2.47 -0.62 -5.93
CA LEU A 104 1.70 -1.71 -5.34
C LEU A 104 0.32 -1.19 -4.98
N GLY A 105 -0.71 -2.03 -5.08
CA GLY A 105 -2.06 -1.66 -4.70
C GLY A 105 -3.11 -2.70 -5.11
N ASP A 106 -4.37 -2.35 -4.88
CA ASP A 106 -5.54 -3.18 -5.17
C ASP A 106 -6.29 -2.74 -6.45
N SER A 107 -7.63 -2.87 -6.48
CA SER A 107 -8.46 -2.45 -7.62
C SER A 107 -8.42 -0.95 -7.89
N ILE A 108 -8.14 -0.12 -6.88
CA ILE A 108 -8.03 1.34 -7.02
C ILE A 108 -6.79 1.70 -7.86
N THR A 109 -5.71 0.93 -7.71
CA THR A 109 -4.47 1.12 -8.47
C THR A 109 -4.48 0.36 -9.80
N PHE A 110 -5.17 -0.78 -9.86
CA PHE A 110 -5.23 -1.63 -11.05
C PHE A 110 -6.13 -1.03 -12.14
N GLU A 111 -7.23 -0.40 -11.73
CA GLU A 111 -8.17 0.35 -12.59
C GLU A 111 -8.73 -0.43 -13.78
N ASP A 112 -9.27 -1.64 -13.56
CA ASP A 112 -9.89 -2.46 -14.62
C ASP A 112 -11.13 -1.83 -15.29
N TYR A 113 -11.49 -0.63 -14.87
CA TYR A 113 -12.54 0.26 -15.40
C TYR A 113 -12.01 1.41 -16.28
N ALA A 114 -10.69 1.57 -16.41
CA ALA A 114 -10.04 2.58 -17.24
C ALA A 114 -9.16 1.93 -18.32
N GLN A 115 -8.95 2.58 -19.46
CA GLN A 115 -7.91 2.15 -20.41
C GLN A 115 -6.53 2.43 -19.80
N GLU A 116 -5.48 1.66 -20.15
CA GLU A 116 -4.16 1.82 -19.50
C GLU A 116 -3.65 3.27 -19.57
N ALA A 117 -3.83 3.94 -20.72
CA ALA A 117 -3.45 5.33 -20.92
C ALA A 117 -4.21 6.31 -20.02
N GLU A 118 -5.39 5.96 -19.52
CA GLU A 118 -6.24 6.79 -18.66
C GLU A 118 -5.92 6.61 -17.18
N THR A 119 -5.33 5.46 -16.79
CA THR A 119 -5.02 5.13 -15.39
C THR A 119 -4.19 6.21 -14.71
N TRP A 120 -4.46 6.52 -13.45
CA TRP A 120 -3.71 7.53 -12.72
C TRP A 120 -2.22 7.18 -12.63
N VAL A 121 -1.86 5.88 -12.58
CA VAL A 121 -0.46 5.44 -12.62
C VAL A 121 0.20 5.86 -13.93
N ARG A 122 -0.43 5.60 -15.07
CA ARG A 122 0.10 6.00 -16.39
C ARG A 122 0.06 7.52 -16.57
N GLN A 123 -0.90 8.21 -15.95
CA GLN A 123 -0.96 9.67 -15.95
C GLN A 123 0.18 10.29 -15.12
N VAL A 124 0.61 9.68 -14.00
CA VAL A 124 1.83 10.11 -13.26
C VAL A 124 3.04 10.08 -14.20
N GLU A 125 3.23 9.01 -14.95
CA GLU A 125 4.31 8.92 -15.94
C GLU A 125 4.20 10.01 -17.00
N THR A 126 3.02 10.14 -17.60
CA THR A 126 2.74 11.08 -18.68
C THR A 126 3.05 12.51 -18.26
N ARG A 127 2.62 12.90 -17.05
CA ARG A 127 2.88 14.22 -16.47
C ARG A 127 4.35 14.43 -16.13
N SER A 128 5.06 13.39 -15.69
CA SER A 128 6.47 13.49 -15.30
C SER A 128 7.39 13.92 -16.44
N TRP A 129 7.04 13.63 -17.70
CA TRP A 129 7.79 14.07 -18.89
C TRP A 129 7.86 15.60 -19.04
N GLY A 130 6.91 16.33 -18.44
CA GLY A 130 6.91 17.80 -18.39
C GLY A 130 7.77 18.38 -17.27
N THR A 131 8.51 17.54 -16.53
CA THR A 131 9.25 17.92 -15.33
C THR A 131 10.74 17.59 -15.47
N PRO A 132 11.61 18.16 -14.61
CA PRO A 132 13.04 17.81 -14.62
C PRO A 132 13.35 16.35 -14.26
N LEU A 133 12.38 15.61 -13.72
CA LEU A 133 12.52 14.22 -13.30
C LEU A 133 11.46 13.34 -14.02
N PRO A 134 11.69 12.98 -15.29
CA PRO A 134 10.85 12.00 -15.98
C PRO A 134 10.97 10.64 -15.30
N LEU A 135 9.82 10.00 -15.09
CA LEU A 135 9.70 8.72 -14.39
C LEU A 135 9.37 7.61 -15.38
N GLU A 136 9.77 6.38 -15.06
CA GLU A 136 9.17 5.17 -15.61
C GLU A 136 8.30 4.54 -14.53
N THR A 137 6.99 4.44 -14.77
CA THR A 137 6.05 3.84 -13.82
C THR A 137 5.81 2.37 -14.13
N ILE A 138 5.63 1.59 -13.07
CA ILE A 138 5.26 0.17 -13.15
C ILE A 138 4.02 -0.04 -12.29
N ASN A 139 2.92 -0.42 -12.92
CA ASN A 139 1.70 -0.82 -12.21
C ASN A 139 1.74 -2.31 -11.87
N ALA A 140 2.22 -2.66 -10.67
CA ALA A 140 2.27 -4.02 -10.16
C ALA A 140 1.04 -4.41 -9.33
N SER A 141 0.01 -3.56 -9.31
CA SER A 141 -1.22 -3.80 -8.56
C SER A 141 -2.09 -4.90 -9.18
N LYS A 142 -3.04 -5.39 -8.39
CA LYS A 142 -4.09 -6.30 -8.87
C LYS A 142 -5.38 -6.08 -8.08
N GLY A 143 -6.52 -6.10 -8.76
CA GLY A 143 -7.82 -6.06 -8.12
C GLY A 143 -8.06 -7.18 -7.08
N GLY A 144 -8.65 -6.78 -5.94
CA GLY A 144 -9.17 -7.69 -4.91
C GLY A 144 -8.11 -8.44 -4.12
N ILE A 145 -6.94 -7.82 -3.92
CA ILE A 145 -5.86 -8.35 -3.09
C ILE A 145 -5.74 -7.54 -1.79
N SER A 146 -4.95 -8.05 -0.84
CA SER A 146 -4.60 -7.34 0.40
C SER A 146 -3.15 -6.82 0.35
N MET A 147 -2.77 -5.94 1.26
CA MET A 147 -1.40 -5.48 1.47
C MET A 147 -0.40 -6.66 1.58
N SER A 148 -0.81 -7.77 2.18
CA SER A 148 0.09 -8.94 2.28
C SER A 148 0.35 -9.61 0.93
N ASP A 149 -0.61 -9.60 0.01
CA ASP A 149 -0.41 -10.03 -1.38
C ASP A 149 0.43 -9.01 -2.17
N GLU A 150 0.28 -7.71 -1.88
CA GLU A 150 1.10 -6.66 -2.49
C GLU A 150 2.58 -6.82 -2.15
N LEU A 151 2.91 -7.08 -0.87
CA LEU A 151 4.28 -7.37 -0.46
C LEU A 151 4.78 -8.66 -1.09
N ALA A 152 3.92 -9.66 -1.26
CA ALA A 152 4.25 -10.89 -1.97
C ALA A 152 4.66 -10.61 -3.43
N ILE A 153 3.89 -9.78 -4.14
CA ILE A 153 4.20 -9.35 -5.51
C ILE A 153 5.54 -8.62 -5.57
N LEU A 154 5.79 -7.73 -4.60
CA LEU A 154 7.07 -7.04 -4.49
C LEU A 154 8.23 -8.04 -4.36
N GLU A 155 8.12 -8.97 -3.42
CA GLU A 155 9.18 -9.97 -3.13
C GLU A 155 9.42 -10.96 -4.28
N GLU A 156 8.34 -11.45 -4.92
CA GLU A 156 8.44 -12.46 -5.98
C GLU A 156 8.98 -11.89 -7.29
N THR A 157 8.45 -10.74 -7.71
CA THR A 157 8.70 -10.20 -9.06
C THR A 157 9.02 -8.72 -9.05
N GLY A 158 8.55 -7.93 -8.09
CA GLY A 158 8.69 -6.47 -8.08
C GLY A 158 10.13 -6.00 -7.94
N LEU A 159 10.87 -6.61 -7.01
CA LEU A 159 12.27 -6.28 -6.75
C LEU A 159 13.18 -6.56 -7.97
N SER A 160 12.84 -7.54 -8.79
CA SER A 160 13.59 -7.85 -10.03
C SER A 160 13.57 -6.71 -11.05
N THR A 161 12.60 -5.80 -10.93
CA THR A 161 12.51 -4.59 -11.74
C THR A 161 13.46 -3.48 -11.30
N GLN A 162 14.23 -3.65 -10.22
CA GLN A 162 15.16 -2.64 -9.71
C GLN A 162 14.51 -1.25 -9.51
N PRO A 163 13.37 -1.17 -8.77
CA PRO A 163 12.71 0.11 -8.53
C PRO A 163 13.61 1.05 -7.70
N ASP A 164 13.60 2.35 -8.02
CA ASP A 164 14.21 3.37 -7.15
C ASP A 164 13.25 3.79 -6.05
N ILE A 165 11.96 3.74 -6.36
CA ILE A 165 10.87 4.13 -5.46
C ILE A 165 9.81 3.04 -5.54
N VAL A 166 9.32 2.60 -4.37
CA VAL A 166 8.14 1.75 -4.29
C VAL A 166 7.06 2.49 -3.53
N VAL A 167 5.90 2.62 -4.17
CA VAL A 167 4.72 3.27 -3.63
C VAL A 167 3.71 2.20 -3.25
N LEU A 168 3.38 2.13 -1.96
CA LEU A 168 2.29 1.31 -1.44
C LEU A 168 1.00 2.12 -1.46
N ALA A 169 0.11 1.83 -2.41
CA ALA A 169 -1.21 2.44 -2.53
C ALA A 169 -2.22 1.72 -1.62
N PHE A 170 -2.17 2.05 -0.33
CA PHE A 170 -2.94 1.39 0.73
C PHE A 170 -4.43 1.82 0.70
N TYR A 171 -5.32 0.83 0.80
CA TYR A 171 -6.76 1.05 0.94
C TYR A 171 -7.34 0.31 2.16
N LEU A 172 -8.48 0.78 2.64
CA LEU A 172 -9.01 0.40 3.95
C LEU A 172 -9.51 -1.05 4.05
N ASN A 173 -9.71 -1.72 2.92
CA ASN A 173 -10.26 -3.07 2.80
C ASN A 173 -9.21 -4.20 2.95
N ASP A 174 -8.00 -3.87 3.37
CA ASP A 174 -6.85 -4.77 3.49
C ASP A 174 -6.96 -5.87 4.58
N LEU A 175 -8.18 -6.15 5.05
CA LEU A 175 -8.51 -7.26 5.95
C LEU A 175 -8.74 -8.60 5.24
N ARG A 176 -8.73 -8.63 3.91
CA ARG A 176 -8.93 -9.87 3.17
C ARG A 176 -7.80 -10.86 3.47
N GLU A 177 -8.15 -12.10 3.79
CA GLU A 177 -7.17 -13.13 4.07
C GLU A 177 -6.26 -13.37 2.86
N SER A 178 -4.95 -13.18 3.02
CA SER A 178 -3.98 -13.77 2.12
C SER A 178 -3.53 -15.13 2.64
N TYR A 179 -3.53 -16.12 1.75
CA TYR A 179 -3.17 -17.50 2.07
C TYR A 179 -1.67 -17.67 2.40
N GLY A 180 -0.83 -16.69 2.01
CA GLY A 180 0.63 -16.76 2.14
C GLY A 180 1.22 -15.96 3.29
N PHE A 181 0.42 -15.15 4.01
CA PHE A 181 0.94 -14.29 5.07
C PHE A 181 1.26 -15.08 6.33
N GLN A 182 2.56 -15.21 6.62
CA GLN A 182 3.04 -15.89 7.81
C GLN A 182 3.61 -14.89 8.82
N VAL A 183 3.20 -15.07 10.07
CA VAL A 183 3.71 -14.29 11.19
C VAL A 183 4.47 -15.22 12.12
N GLY A 184 5.74 -14.89 12.35
CA GLY A 184 6.58 -15.58 13.30
C GLY A 184 6.01 -15.43 14.71
N ARG A 185 6.03 -16.52 15.47
CA ARG A 185 5.68 -16.55 16.88
C ARG A 185 6.83 -17.11 17.70
N LEU A 186 7.11 -16.46 18.82
CA LEU A 186 8.01 -17.02 19.83
C LEU A 186 7.25 -18.04 20.70
N PRO A 187 7.95 -18.89 21.47
CA PRO A 187 7.30 -19.76 22.46
C PRO A 187 6.34 -18.95 23.35
N GLY A 188 5.14 -19.46 23.61
CA GLY A 188 4.00 -18.64 24.06
C GLY A 188 4.20 -17.78 25.32
N TRP A 189 5.16 -18.10 26.19
CA TRP A 189 5.50 -17.26 27.35
C TRP A 189 6.40 -16.05 27.01
N LEU A 190 7.06 -16.06 25.84
CA LEU A 190 7.91 -15.00 25.30
C LEU A 190 7.25 -14.17 24.22
N ASP A 191 6.18 -14.65 23.58
CA ASP A 191 5.57 -13.98 22.43
C ASP A 191 5.05 -12.55 22.73
N ARG A 192 4.81 -12.26 24.01
CA ARG A 192 4.43 -10.93 24.51
C ARG A 192 5.61 -10.03 24.88
N SER A 193 6.85 -10.53 24.85
CA SER A 193 8.05 -9.78 25.23
C SER A 193 8.66 -9.10 24.02
N TYR A 194 8.77 -7.78 24.09
CA TYR A 194 9.42 -6.95 23.07
C TYR A 194 10.92 -7.20 23.04
N LEU A 195 11.54 -7.36 24.21
CA LEU A 195 12.95 -7.66 24.34
C LEU A 195 13.31 -9.03 23.75
N ALA A 196 12.48 -10.06 23.98
CA ALA A 196 12.71 -11.38 23.42
C ALA A 196 12.67 -11.37 21.89
N TRP A 197 11.76 -10.59 21.29
CA TRP A 197 11.68 -10.38 19.85
C TRP A 197 12.89 -9.64 19.27
N LEU A 198 13.37 -8.59 19.94
CA LEU A 198 14.61 -7.92 19.54
C LEU A 198 15.81 -8.88 19.57
N LEU A 199 15.90 -9.68 20.63
CA LEU A 199 16.99 -10.65 20.79
C LEU A 199 16.90 -11.81 19.80
N SER A 200 15.70 -12.27 19.44
CA SER A 200 15.54 -13.28 18.38
C SER A 200 15.99 -12.73 17.03
N LYS A 201 15.60 -11.50 16.65
CA LYS A 201 16.02 -10.86 15.39
C LYS A 201 17.54 -10.69 15.30
N SER A 202 18.19 -10.24 16.37
CA SER A 202 19.63 -9.93 16.34
C SER A 202 20.55 -11.13 16.54
N PHE A 203 20.11 -12.16 17.26
CA PHE A 203 21.01 -13.21 17.74
C PHE A 203 20.48 -14.64 17.52
N ASN A 204 19.31 -14.81 16.90
CA ASN A 204 18.70 -16.11 16.59
C ASN A 204 18.55 -17.03 17.83
N ILE A 205 18.30 -16.44 19.00
CA ILE A 205 18.31 -17.12 20.31
C ILE A 205 17.13 -18.08 20.48
N PHE A 206 16.00 -17.75 19.86
CA PHE A 206 14.75 -18.50 20.01
C PHE A 206 14.32 -19.06 18.66
N SER A 207 13.78 -20.29 18.66
CA SER A 207 13.07 -20.84 17.51
C SER A 207 11.80 -20.03 17.28
N VAL A 208 11.70 -19.41 16.11
CA VAL A 208 10.49 -18.71 15.66
C VAL A 208 9.71 -19.66 14.77
N GLU A 209 8.47 -19.96 15.15
CA GLU A 209 7.57 -20.76 14.34
C GLU A 209 6.77 -19.83 13.42
N MET A 210 6.74 -20.15 12.12
CA MET A 210 5.97 -19.38 11.14
C MET A 210 4.57 -19.99 11.01
N ASP A 211 3.54 -19.20 11.27
CA ASP A 211 2.14 -19.63 11.22
C ASP A 211 1.35 -18.74 10.24
N ILE A 212 0.50 -19.36 9.41
CA ILE A 212 -0.37 -18.64 8.47
C ILE A 212 -1.42 -17.88 9.28
N ARG A 213 -1.42 -16.55 9.17
CA ARG A 213 -2.37 -15.73 9.92
C ARG A 213 -3.70 -15.65 9.18
N ARG A 214 -4.73 -16.25 9.78
CA ARG A 214 -6.12 -16.19 9.33
C ARG A 214 -6.95 -15.38 10.32
N PHE A 215 -7.91 -14.62 9.79
CA PHE A 215 -8.89 -13.93 10.63
C PHE A 215 -9.88 -14.96 11.17
N ARG A 216 -10.12 -14.93 12.48
CA ARG A 216 -11.11 -15.81 13.10
C ARG A 216 -12.44 -15.08 13.21
N ASP A 217 -13.55 -15.79 13.02
CA ASP A 217 -14.90 -15.21 13.11
C ASP A 217 -15.13 -14.39 14.41
N GLY A 218 -14.52 -14.82 15.53
CA GLY A 218 -14.59 -14.10 16.80
C GLY A 218 -13.84 -12.76 16.86
N GLU A 219 -12.90 -12.52 15.95
CA GLU A 219 -12.15 -11.25 15.88
C GLU A 219 -13.00 -10.13 15.29
N MET A 220 -13.86 -10.43 14.31
CA MET A 220 -14.77 -9.43 13.73
C MET A 220 -15.78 -8.93 14.76
N GLN A 221 -16.30 -9.82 15.61
CA GLN A 221 -17.16 -9.42 16.73
C GLN A 221 -16.40 -8.52 17.72
N ALA A 222 -15.14 -8.84 18.02
CA ALA A 222 -14.32 -8.02 18.90
C ALA A 222 -14.06 -6.63 18.31
N PHE A 223 -13.92 -6.50 16.99
CA PHE A 223 -13.79 -5.21 16.31
C PHE A 223 -15.08 -4.42 16.43
N ALA A 224 -16.22 -5.07 16.17
CA ALA A 224 -17.54 -4.46 16.30
C ALA A 224 -17.78 -3.92 17.71
N ASP A 225 -17.50 -4.74 18.73
CA ASP A 225 -17.68 -4.38 20.14
C ASP A 225 -16.79 -3.19 20.54
N GLU A 226 -15.54 -3.15 20.05
CA GLU A 226 -14.61 -2.06 20.31
C GLU A 226 -15.04 -0.74 19.64
N ILE A 227 -15.53 -0.81 18.40
CA ILE A 227 -16.06 0.34 17.67
C ILE A 227 -17.32 0.87 18.36
N ALA A 228 -18.24 -0.01 18.73
CA ALA A 228 -19.50 0.33 19.40
C ALA A 228 -19.29 0.93 20.81
N GLN A 229 -18.17 0.66 21.47
CA GLN A 229 -17.79 1.30 22.73
C GLN A 229 -17.36 2.77 22.55
N ARG A 230 -16.83 3.14 21.37
CA ARG A 230 -16.35 4.51 21.08
C ARG A 230 -17.48 5.41 20.61
N VAL A 231 -18.39 4.89 19.80
CA VAL A 231 -19.54 5.62 19.27
C VAL A 231 -20.74 4.69 19.30
N GLN A 232 -21.89 5.17 19.79
CA GLN A 232 -23.14 4.42 19.77
C GLN A 232 -23.72 4.44 18.33
N PRO A 233 -23.63 3.35 17.55
CA PRO A 233 -24.03 3.33 16.15
C PRO A 233 -25.56 3.25 16.04
N ARG A 234 -26.14 3.90 15.02
CA ARG A 234 -27.59 3.89 14.78
C ARG A 234 -27.91 4.18 13.32
N GLU A 235 -29.05 3.74 12.82
CA GLU A 235 -29.55 4.13 11.50
C GLU A 235 -29.74 5.66 11.37
N GLY A 236 -29.47 6.22 10.19
CA GLY A 236 -29.60 7.65 9.92
C GLY A 236 -28.91 8.06 8.61
N ASN A 237 -28.67 9.36 8.42
CA ASN A 237 -27.89 9.85 7.30
C ASN A 237 -26.38 9.83 7.65
N PRO A 238 -25.57 8.93 7.05
CA PRO A 238 -24.16 8.79 7.40
C PRO A 238 -23.31 10.01 7.02
N LEU A 239 -23.78 10.87 6.12
CA LEU A 239 -23.05 12.09 5.74
C LEU A 239 -23.20 13.23 6.75
N GLN A 240 -24.21 13.16 7.62
CA GLN A 240 -24.58 14.25 8.54
C GLN A 240 -24.53 13.82 10.02
N ASP A 241 -24.69 12.53 10.30
CA ASP A 241 -24.68 11.96 11.65
C ASP A 241 -23.53 10.97 11.81
N ARG A 242 -22.61 11.29 12.72
CA ARG A 242 -21.48 10.42 13.06
C ARG A 242 -21.92 9.04 13.54
N SER A 243 -23.01 8.94 14.30
CA SER A 243 -23.52 7.62 14.72
C SER A 243 -24.06 6.79 13.55
N ALA A 244 -24.59 7.43 12.51
CA ALA A 244 -25.01 6.75 11.28
C ALA A 244 -23.82 6.35 10.41
N PHE A 245 -22.78 7.17 10.34
CA PHE A 245 -21.52 6.77 9.72
C PHE A 245 -20.94 5.52 10.37
N TYR A 246 -20.91 5.46 11.71
CA TYR A 246 -20.42 4.28 12.42
C TYR A 246 -21.35 3.07 12.32
N HIS A 247 -22.63 3.27 11.96
CA HIS A 247 -23.49 2.15 11.59
C HIS A 247 -23.02 1.53 10.26
N GLU A 248 -22.74 2.35 9.25
CA GLU A 248 -22.16 1.88 7.97
C GLU A 248 -20.78 1.23 8.15
N VAL A 249 -19.93 1.76 9.04
CA VAL A 249 -18.65 1.13 9.41
C VAL A 249 -18.87 -0.30 9.91
N LEU A 250 -19.90 -0.53 10.72
CA LEU A 250 -20.20 -1.87 11.25
C LEU A 250 -20.77 -2.80 10.17
N GLU A 251 -21.61 -2.30 9.27
CA GLU A 251 -22.12 -3.08 8.13
C GLU A 251 -21.00 -3.49 7.16
N GLN A 252 -19.91 -2.72 7.11
CA GLN A 252 -18.77 -2.94 6.23
C GLN A 252 -17.53 -3.53 6.95
N LEU A 253 -17.70 -4.19 8.10
CA LEU A 253 -16.58 -4.75 8.89
C LEU A 253 -15.65 -5.68 8.10
N HIS A 254 -16.21 -6.46 7.17
CA HIS A 254 -15.47 -7.41 6.33
C HIS A 254 -14.79 -6.77 5.11
N ASP A 255 -15.01 -5.47 4.90
CA ASP A 255 -14.37 -4.68 3.86
C ASP A 255 -13.56 -3.56 4.52
N TRP A 256 -13.91 -2.30 4.31
CA TRP A 256 -13.16 -1.15 4.86
C TRP A 256 -13.44 -0.84 6.34
N GLY A 257 -14.56 -1.32 6.89
CA GLY A 257 -15.05 -0.94 8.22
C GLY A 257 -14.15 -1.40 9.36
N GLY A 258 -13.50 -2.55 9.22
CA GLY A 258 -12.60 -3.06 10.25
C GLY A 258 -11.36 -2.17 10.48
N SER A 259 -10.96 -1.33 9.52
CA SER A 259 -9.87 -0.34 9.68
C SER A 259 -10.13 0.69 10.79
N PHE A 260 -11.39 0.81 11.24
CA PHE A 260 -11.78 1.64 12.36
C PHE A 260 -11.50 1.02 13.73
N SER A 261 -11.08 -0.24 13.81
CA SER A 261 -10.71 -0.97 15.04
C SER A 261 -9.23 -0.82 15.38
N ASP A 262 -8.84 -0.68 16.65
CA ASP A 262 -7.45 -0.76 17.09
C ASP A 262 -6.85 -2.14 16.81
N GLN A 263 -7.63 -3.20 17.02
CA GLN A 263 -7.19 -4.57 16.82
C GLN A 263 -6.87 -4.89 15.35
N HIS A 264 -7.47 -4.16 14.39
CA HIS A 264 -7.08 -4.25 12.98
C HIS A 264 -5.62 -3.82 12.77
N TRP A 265 -5.16 -2.78 13.46
CA TRP A 265 -3.80 -2.27 13.29
C TRP A 265 -2.73 -3.17 13.92
N ASP A 266 -3.09 -4.02 14.88
CA ASP A 266 -2.24 -5.12 15.34
C ASP A 266 -2.01 -6.18 14.23
N TYR A 267 -2.90 -6.24 13.23
CA TYR A 267 -2.68 -7.01 12.01
C TYR A 267 -1.78 -6.30 11.02
N MET A 268 -2.08 -5.04 10.75
CA MET A 268 -1.42 -4.29 9.68
C MET A 268 0.00 -3.86 10.02
N ALA A 269 0.30 -3.51 11.27
CA ALA A 269 1.60 -2.94 11.64
C ALA A 269 2.80 -3.81 11.22
N PRO A 270 2.82 -5.14 11.44
CA PRO A 270 3.89 -6.01 10.94
C PRO A 270 4.10 -5.97 9.42
N LEU A 271 3.06 -5.75 8.62
CA LEU A 271 3.19 -5.62 7.15
C LEU A 271 3.91 -4.32 6.78
N PHE A 272 3.60 -3.20 7.42
CA PHE A 272 4.35 -1.96 7.23
C PHE A 272 5.82 -2.09 7.64
N HIS A 273 6.09 -2.81 8.74
CA HIS A 273 7.47 -3.14 9.12
C HIS A 273 8.19 -3.97 8.05
N ARG A 274 7.51 -4.97 7.45
CA ARG A 274 8.09 -5.75 6.35
C ARG A 274 8.37 -4.89 5.12
N PHE A 275 7.46 -3.97 4.78
CA PHE A 275 7.68 -3.03 3.69
C PHE A 275 8.93 -2.17 3.92
N ARG A 276 9.13 -1.67 5.14
CA ARG A 276 10.35 -0.95 5.52
C ARG A 276 11.61 -1.82 5.42
N ASP A 277 11.55 -3.04 5.96
CA ASP A 277 12.67 -3.98 5.91
C ASP A 277 13.08 -4.29 4.46
N LEU A 278 12.10 -4.43 3.54
CA LEU A 278 12.36 -4.64 2.11
C LEU A 278 13.02 -3.41 1.47
N ALA A 279 12.59 -2.21 1.83
CA ALA A 279 13.18 -0.97 1.36
C ALA A 279 14.67 -0.87 1.71
N GLU A 280 15.02 -1.19 2.96
CA GLU A 280 16.40 -1.19 3.43
C GLU A 280 17.24 -2.31 2.78
N GLN A 281 16.66 -3.49 2.58
CA GLN A 281 17.35 -4.64 1.98
C GLN A 281 17.67 -4.45 0.50
N HIS A 282 16.83 -3.70 -0.21
CA HIS A 282 16.88 -3.57 -1.67
C HIS A 282 17.16 -2.14 -2.16
N ASP A 283 17.47 -1.20 -1.25
CA ASP A 283 17.88 0.18 -1.56
C ASP A 283 16.88 0.95 -2.43
N PHE A 284 15.58 0.85 -2.11
CA PHE A 284 14.53 1.67 -2.71
C PHE A 284 13.93 2.63 -1.69
N GLN A 285 13.43 3.78 -2.14
CA GLN A 285 12.68 4.72 -1.31
C GLN A 285 11.24 4.21 -1.11
N PRO A 286 10.79 3.91 0.12
CA PRO A 286 9.42 3.55 0.37
C PRO A 286 8.54 4.80 0.48
N LEU A 287 7.36 4.77 -0.13
CA LEU A 287 6.31 5.78 0.01
C LEU A 287 4.96 5.09 0.24
N ILE A 288 4.06 5.74 0.99
CA ILE A 288 2.70 5.24 1.23
C ILE A 288 1.68 6.27 0.76
N LEU A 289 0.67 5.83 0.01
CA LEU A 289 -0.54 6.57 -0.26
C LEU A 289 -1.69 5.98 0.55
N ILE A 290 -2.56 6.81 1.10
CA ILE A 290 -3.75 6.34 1.83
C ILE A 290 -5.00 6.78 1.09
N PHE A 291 -5.74 5.82 0.55
CA PHE A 291 -7.00 6.08 -0.13
C PHE A 291 -8.17 6.08 0.88
N PRO A 292 -9.02 7.12 0.92
CA PRO A 292 -10.24 7.12 1.73
C PRO A 292 -11.38 6.36 1.05
N VAL A 293 -12.39 5.99 1.84
CA VAL A 293 -13.71 5.60 1.33
C VAL A 293 -14.60 6.83 1.10
N ASP A 294 -15.55 6.76 0.18
CA ASP A 294 -16.45 7.85 -0.21
C ASP A 294 -17.14 8.57 0.96
N LEU A 295 -17.62 7.82 1.95
CA LEU A 295 -18.25 8.38 3.15
C LEU A 295 -17.31 9.33 3.89
N GLN A 296 -16.00 9.03 3.94
CA GLN A 296 -15.02 9.93 4.55
C GLN A 296 -14.83 11.20 3.74
N ILE A 297 -14.97 11.16 2.41
CA ILE A 297 -14.84 12.33 1.54
C ILE A 297 -16.09 13.22 1.67
N TYR A 298 -17.29 12.63 1.66
CA TYR A 298 -18.54 13.36 1.50
C TYR A 298 -19.19 13.81 2.82
N ALA A 299 -18.81 13.21 3.96
CA ALA A 299 -19.38 13.59 5.25
C ALA A 299 -19.09 15.06 5.62
N GLU A 300 -20.08 15.73 6.22
CA GLU A 300 -19.97 17.12 6.71
C GLU A 300 -18.99 17.25 7.89
N PHE A 301 -18.58 16.13 8.48
CA PHE A 301 -17.55 16.03 9.51
C PHE A 301 -16.34 15.23 8.98
N THR A 302 -15.21 15.37 9.68
CA THR A 302 -14.00 14.59 9.38
C THR A 302 -13.95 13.35 10.25
N GLU A 303 -13.82 12.19 9.61
CA GLU A 303 -13.57 10.93 10.27
C GLU A 303 -12.36 10.27 9.58
N ASP A 304 -11.17 10.46 10.16
CA ASP A 304 -9.86 10.13 9.60
C ASP A 304 -9.13 9.05 10.42
N TYR A 305 -9.88 8.24 11.18
CA TYR A 305 -9.30 7.28 12.10
C TYR A 305 -8.28 6.34 11.45
N PRO A 306 -8.59 5.68 10.30
CA PRO A 306 -7.60 4.85 9.62
C PRO A 306 -6.36 5.63 9.15
N GLN A 307 -6.56 6.82 8.60
CA GLN A 307 -5.48 7.69 8.11
C GLN A 307 -4.50 8.02 9.23
N ARG A 308 -5.01 8.39 10.42
CA ARG A 308 -4.16 8.67 11.59
C ARG A 308 -3.38 7.45 12.06
N LYS A 309 -3.94 6.24 11.92
CA LYS A 309 -3.28 4.99 12.32
C LYS A 309 -2.13 4.65 11.38
N VAL A 310 -2.37 4.68 10.07
CA VAL A 310 -1.30 4.50 9.07
C VAL A 310 -0.22 5.57 9.24
N ALA A 311 -0.60 6.84 9.37
CA ALA A 311 0.37 7.93 9.55
C ALA A 311 1.23 7.76 10.82
N ALA A 312 0.65 7.25 11.91
CA ALA A 312 1.40 6.97 13.14
C ALA A 312 2.42 5.82 12.97
N ILE A 313 2.01 4.73 12.29
CA ILE A 313 2.89 3.59 11.97
C ILE A 313 3.99 4.02 11.00
N ALA A 314 3.63 4.68 9.90
CA ALA A 314 4.60 5.12 8.90
C ALA A 314 5.62 6.11 9.48
N ARG A 315 5.19 7.01 10.37
CA ARG A 315 6.10 7.93 11.07
C ARG A 315 7.11 7.19 11.96
N SER A 316 6.71 6.12 12.65
CA SER A 316 7.65 5.34 13.46
C SER A 316 8.65 4.54 12.61
N LEU A 317 8.36 4.36 11.32
CA LEU A 317 9.19 3.69 10.33
C LEU A 317 9.97 4.65 9.41
N ASP A 318 9.84 5.96 9.62
CA ASP A 318 10.41 6.99 8.75
C ASP A 318 10.03 6.78 7.26
N ILE A 319 8.76 6.47 7.02
CA ILE A 319 8.18 6.36 5.68
C ILE A 319 7.29 7.57 5.40
N PRO A 320 7.54 8.34 4.33
CA PRO A 320 6.66 9.42 3.91
C PRO A 320 5.26 8.91 3.52
N VAL A 321 4.23 9.70 3.87
CA VAL A 321 2.82 9.39 3.62
C VAL A 321 2.12 10.53 2.90
N LEU A 322 1.35 10.20 1.86
CA LEU A 322 0.35 11.08 1.28
C LEU A 322 -1.05 10.65 1.72
N ASP A 323 -1.70 11.48 2.55
CA ASP A 323 -3.09 11.29 2.93
C ASP A 323 -4.03 11.99 1.93
N LEU A 324 -4.62 11.20 1.04
CA LEU A 324 -5.51 11.69 -0.01
C LEU A 324 -6.85 12.18 0.53
N LEU A 325 -7.27 11.79 1.75
CA LEU A 325 -8.54 12.26 2.33
C LEU A 325 -8.56 13.79 2.45
N SER A 326 -7.47 14.36 2.96
CA SER A 326 -7.36 15.80 3.18
C SER A 326 -7.38 16.62 1.89
N ILE A 327 -6.93 16.02 0.79
CA ILE A 327 -6.87 16.61 -0.55
C ILE A 327 -8.26 16.54 -1.20
N LEU A 328 -8.84 15.33 -1.25
CA LEU A 328 -10.10 15.07 -1.94
C LEU A 328 -11.28 15.83 -1.32
N ARG A 329 -11.28 16.04 0.01
CA ARG A 329 -12.28 16.87 0.70
C ARG A 329 -12.26 18.35 0.32
N LYS A 330 -11.17 18.85 -0.27
CA LYS A 330 -11.03 20.27 -0.68
C LYS A 330 -11.48 20.51 -2.12
N ILE A 331 -11.71 19.46 -2.89
CA ILE A 331 -12.11 19.57 -4.29
C ILE A 331 -13.55 20.07 -4.38
N GLU A 332 -13.81 21.00 -5.29
CA GLU A 332 -15.16 21.43 -5.61
C GLU A 332 -15.95 20.27 -6.25
N GLN A 333 -17.18 20.03 -5.77
CA GLN A 333 -18.03 18.93 -6.24
C GLN A 333 -17.38 17.54 -6.06
N PRO A 334 -16.98 17.16 -4.83
CA PRO A 334 -16.27 15.90 -4.60
C PRO A 334 -17.07 14.67 -5.05
N GLN A 335 -18.40 14.76 -5.12
CA GLN A 335 -19.28 13.69 -5.63
C GLN A 335 -19.02 13.26 -7.07
N ARG A 336 -18.18 14.00 -7.82
CA ARG A 336 -17.77 13.64 -9.18
C ARG A 336 -16.47 12.85 -9.26
N LEU A 337 -15.79 12.67 -8.12
CA LEU A 337 -14.47 12.05 -8.07
C LEU A 337 -14.53 10.53 -8.13
N LEU A 338 -15.64 9.91 -7.70
CA LEU A 338 -15.78 8.46 -7.62
C LEU A 338 -16.96 7.93 -8.45
N HIS A 339 -16.79 6.74 -9.02
CA HIS A 339 -17.85 5.95 -9.63
C HIS A 339 -18.70 5.21 -8.60
N ASP A 340 -18.06 4.74 -7.53
CA ASP A 340 -18.69 4.06 -6.39
C ASP A 340 -18.02 4.48 -5.07
N HIS A 341 -17.92 3.60 -4.09
CA HIS A 341 -17.39 3.95 -2.77
C HIS A 341 -15.86 4.15 -2.74
N CYS A 342 -15.12 3.75 -3.79
CA CYS A 342 -13.66 3.92 -3.81
C CYS A 342 -12.99 3.99 -5.19
N HIS A 343 -13.68 3.65 -6.28
CA HIS A 343 -13.10 3.69 -7.62
C HIS A 343 -13.26 5.07 -8.26
N TYR A 344 -12.17 5.61 -8.81
CA TYR A 344 -12.10 7.01 -9.24
C TYR A 344 -12.63 7.19 -10.67
N THR A 345 -13.19 8.36 -10.93
CA THR A 345 -13.50 8.79 -12.31
C THR A 345 -12.26 9.39 -12.94
N THR A 346 -12.29 9.66 -14.25
CA THR A 346 -11.23 10.41 -14.93
C THR A 346 -10.89 11.75 -14.28
N LEU A 347 -11.87 12.42 -13.65
CA LEU A 347 -11.61 13.64 -12.89
C LEU A 347 -10.88 13.33 -11.57
N GLY A 348 -11.25 12.24 -10.91
CA GLY A 348 -10.52 11.71 -9.77
C GLY A 348 -9.08 11.39 -10.11
N ASP A 349 -8.85 10.64 -11.20
CA ASP A 349 -7.51 10.23 -11.65
C ASP A 349 -6.62 11.41 -12.03
N ASP A 350 -7.19 12.48 -12.60
CA ASP A 350 -6.50 13.75 -12.88
C ASP A 350 -5.97 14.39 -11.58
N VAL A 351 -6.81 14.47 -10.53
CA VAL A 351 -6.42 14.97 -9.21
C VAL A 351 -5.37 14.06 -8.58
N LEU A 352 -5.60 12.75 -8.57
CA LEU A 352 -4.69 11.77 -7.98
C LEU A 352 -3.31 11.84 -8.63
N SER A 353 -3.24 11.76 -9.96
CA SER A 353 -1.97 11.72 -10.68
C SER A 353 -1.15 13.00 -10.51
N GLN A 354 -1.79 14.16 -10.38
CA GLN A 354 -1.10 15.43 -10.10
C GLN A 354 -0.48 15.43 -8.69
N GLU A 355 -1.27 15.09 -7.67
CA GLU A 355 -0.84 15.16 -6.26
C GLU A 355 0.18 14.08 -5.94
N ILE A 356 0.02 12.87 -6.50
CA ILE A 356 0.96 11.76 -6.33
C ILE A 356 2.30 12.09 -7.01
N LEU A 357 2.29 12.67 -8.22
CA LEU A 357 3.53 13.09 -8.89
C LEU A 357 4.29 14.13 -8.04
N ALA A 358 3.60 15.15 -7.54
CA ALA A 358 4.21 16.17 -6.68
C ALA A 358 4.81 15.53 -5.42
N PHE A 359 4.06 14.63 -4.77
CA PHE A 359 4.54 13.92 -3.58
C PHE A 359 5.76 13.04 -3.87
N ILE A 360 5.79 12.32 -5.00
CA ILE A 360 6.96 11.53 -5.42
C ILE A 360 8.16 12.45 -5.62
N GLN A 361 8.00 13.59 -6.28
CA GLN A 361 9.10 14.53 -6.55
C GLN A 361 9.66 15.14 -5.27
N ASP A 362 8.80 15.50 -4.32
CA ASP A 362 9.21 16.06 -3.02
C ASP A 362 9.99 15.05 -2.16
N ASN A 363 9.77 13.75 -2.37
CA ASN A 363 10.41 12.67 -1.62
C ASN A 363 11.44 11.87 -2.44
N SER A 364 11.65 12.23 -3.69
CA SER A 364 12.68 11.62 -4.52
C SER A 364 14.03 12.15 -4.06
N VAL A 365 14.82 11.31 -3.38
CA VAL A 365 16.22 11.63 -3.09
C VAL A 365 16.93 11.73 -4.43
N ILE A 366 17.21 12.96 -4.86
CA ILE A 366 18.01 13.21 -6.06
C ILE A 366 19.36 12.53 -5.84
N ARG A 367 19.62 11.40 -6.50
CA ARG A 367 21.00 10.94 -6.75
C ARG A 367 21.61 11.99 -7.68
N ARG A 368 22.14 13.08 -7.10
CA ARG A 368 22.74 14.22 -7.80
C ARG A 368 24.03 13.86 -8.55
N ASP A 369 24.44 12.60 -8.55
CA ASP A 369 25.73 12.15 -9.07
C ASP A 369 25.66 11.48 -10.45
N GLU A 370 24.50 11.38 -11.10
CA GLU A 370 24.42 10.97 -12.50
C GLU A 370 23.91 12.13 -13.36
N GLU A 371 24.84 12.76 -14.09
CA GLU A 371 24.54 13.74 -15.12
C GLU A 371 23.51 13.16 -16.09
N VAL A 372 22.38 13.86 -16.25
CA VAL A 372 21.42 13.57 -17.33
C VAL A 372 22.19 13.54 -18.66
N PRO A 373 22.16 12.41 -19.40
CA PRO A 373 22.90 12.30 -20.66
C PRO A 373 22.52 13.43 -21.63
N PRO A 374 23.48 14.06 -22.33
CA PRO A 374 23.23 15.23 -23.17
C PRO A 374 22.19 15.03 -24.28
N HIS A 375 21.85 13.79 -24.62
CA HIS A 375 20.92 13.44 -25.70
C HIS A 375 19.43 13.52 -25.30
N LEU A 376 19.11 13.76 -24.04
CA LEU A 376 17.73 13.96 -23.55
C LEU A 376 17.36 15.44 -23.35
N LYS A 377 18.25 16.38 -23.71
CA LYS A 377 17.90 17.81 -23.76
C LYS A 377 17.04 18.06 -25.00
N LEU A 378 15.81 18.52 -24.80
CA LEU A 378 14.95 19.04 -25.87
C LEU A 378 15.74 20.05 -26.73
N PRO A 379 15.48 20.13 -28.05
CA PRO A 379 16.10 21.14 -28.88
C PRO A 379 15.67 22.50 -28.34
N THR A 380 16.63 23.26 -27.81
CA THR A 380 16.43 24.67 -27.53
C THR A 380 16.28 25.34 -28.89
N GLY A 381 15.04 25.71 -29.22
CA GLY A 381 14.74 26.52 -30.39
C GLY A 381 15.55 27.80 -30.31
N GLN A 382 16.53 27.94 -31.19
CA GLN A 382 17.15 29.22 -31.45
C GLN A 382 16.15 30.07 -32.23
N ASP A 383 16.03 31.31 -31.76
CA ASP A 383 15.32 32.40 -32.37
C ASP A 383 15.61 32.54 -33.87
N GLU A 384 14.58 32.43 -34.71
CA GLU A 384 14.52 33.20 -35.94
C GLU A 384 13.26 34.08 -35.92
N PRO A 385 13.37 35.39 -36.18
CA PRO A 385 12.23 36.29 -36.20
C PRO A 385 11.47 36.13 -37.52
N PHE A 386 10.25 35.59 -37.45
CA PHE A 386 9.28 35.69 -38.55
C PHE A 386 8.71 37.11 -38.60
N ASP A 387 9.40 37.99 -39.32
CA ASP A 387 8.89 39.29 -39.73
C ASP A 387 9.24 39.54 -41.19
N HIS A 388 8.44 38.96 -42.10
CA HIS A 388 8.17 39.50 -43.45
C HIS A 388 7.17 38.59 -44.17
N PHE A 389 5.99 39.12 -44.48
CA PHE A 389 5.39 39.16 -45.84
C PHE A 389 3.94 39.68 -45.77
N ILE A 390 3.81 41.00 -45.90
CA ILE A 390 2.67 41.66 -46.56
C ILE A 390 3.24 42.32 -47.83
N GLN A 391 2.46 42.32 -48.91
CA GLN A 391 2.74 42.73 -50.31
C GLN A 391 3.32 41.56 -51.14
N HIS A 392 2.59 40.97 -52.10
CA HIS A 392 1.69 41.54 -53.10
C HIS A 392 0.51 40.62 -53.45
#